data_AF-A0A965HJ96-F1
#
_entry.id   AF-A0A965HJ96-F1
#
_cell.length_a   1.000
_cell.length_b   1.000
_cell.length_c   1.000
_cell.angle_alpha   90.00
_cell.angle_beta   90.00
_cell.angle_gamma   90.00
#
_symmetry.space_group_name_H-M   'P 1'
#
loop_
_entity.id
_entity.type
_entity.pdbx_description
1 polymer ?
#
loop_
_entity_poly.entity_id
_entity_poly.type
_entity_poly.pdbx_seq_one_letter_code
_entity_poly.pdbx_strand_id
1 'polypeptide(L)'
;MNCASATWSAGAFAPVNGLPAFYVEITSGPLEGYLFDVVSNTGTSVTVGDASIASAGSSPSFLIRAHTKLSDALRNATNLNDYADQVTVYNADGSVVSFLRDSSTATGWVDATSFSESDAVIYPSQGYVLTTSSPGDYTVTGTLKSTKTVVPLMAGLVNIVALANPGGASKDIQNINLGANLADYADQVATYVNDGSLGTSNALLYGGAADGFLDATSFSPVTGVNVGGNEPVIVSVSSSTVWKLNPPLSQ
;
A
#
# COMPACT_ATOMS: atom_id res chain seq x y z
N MET A 1 22.65 -11.18 2.14
CA MET A 1 22.36 -11.79 3.47
C MET A 1 22.48 -13.30 3.34
N ASN A 2 23.12 -14.00 4.28
CA ASN A 2 23.44 -15.44 4.16
C ASN A 2 22.48 -16.26 5.05
N CYS A 3 21.63 -17.09 4.46
CA CYS A 3 20.68 -17.96 5.20
C CYS A 3 21.29 -19.37 5.34
N ALA A 4 21.68 -19.77 6.54
CA ALA A 4 22.53 -20.94 6.76
C ALA A 4 21.81 -22.30 6.95
N SER A 5 20.50 -22.42 6.71
CA SER A 5 19.77 -23.66 7.04
C SER A 5 18.75 -24.17 6.02
N ALA A 6 18.52 -23.47 4.91
CA ALA A 6 17.75 -23.99 3.77
C ALA A 6 18.43 -23.55 2.48
N THR A 7 18.96 -24.50 1.71
CA THR A 7 19.53 -24.20 0.41
C THR A 7 18.38 -23.95 -0.56
N TRP A 8 18.19 -22.71 -0.99
CA TRP A 8 17.20 -22.40 -2.02
C TRP A 8 17.68 -22.91 -3.38
N SER A 9 16.76 -23.16 -4.30
CA SER A 9 17.14 -23.34 -5.71
C SER A 9 17.56 -21.98 -6.27
N ALA A 10 18.68 -21.92 -6.99
CA ALA A 10 19.09 -20.70 -7.66
C ALA A 10 18.00 -20.26 -8.65
N GLY A 11 17.64 -18.97 -8.63
CA GLY A 11 16.57 -18.41 -9.45
C GLY A 11 15.15 -18.74 -8.99
N ALA A 12 14.94 -19.41 -7.84
CA ALA A 12 13.60 -19.68 -7.31
C ALA A 12 12.74 -18.43 -7.07
N PHE A 13 13.38 -17.26 -6.90
CA PHE A 13 12.72 -15.99 -6.63
C PHE A 13 12.88 -14.97 -7.75
N ALA A 14 13.34 -15.39 -8.93
CA ALA A 14 13.58 -14.50 -10.05
C ALA A 14 12.26 -13.88 -10.58
N PRO A 15 12.32 -12.67 -11.18
CA PRO A 15 11.19 -12.08 -11.88
C PRO A 15 10.59 -13.02 -12.93
N VAL A 16 9.26 -12.98 -13.10
CA VAL A 16 8.52 -13.78 -14.07
C VAL A 16 7.82 -12.84 -15.04
N ASN A 17 8.06 -13.03 -16.35
CA ASN A 17 7.53 -12.17 -17.42
C ASN A 17 7.88 -10.68 -17.23
N GLY A 18 9.08 -10.40 -16.72
CA GLY A 18 9.55 -9.03 -16.48
C GLY A 18 8.99 -8.38 -15.21
N LEU A 19 8.09 -9.04 -14.48
CA LEU A 19 7.55 -8.53 -13.22
C LEU A 19 8.25 -9.17 -12.01
N PRO A 20 8.54 -8.39 -10.94
CA PRO A 20 8.98 -8.94 -9.67
C PRO A 20 8.03 -10.02 -9.17
N ALA A 21 8.55 -11.21 -8.86
CA ALA A 21 7.75 -12.32 -8.36
C ALA A 21 7.73 -12.39 -6.83
N PHE A 22 8.79 -11.93 -6.18
CA PHE A 22 8.97 -11.94 -4.74
C PHE A 22 9.56 -10.63 -4.24
N TYR A 23 9.33 -10.35 -2.96
CA TYR A 23 9.99 -9.28 -2.22
C TYR A 23 10.55 -9.80 -0.89
N VAL A 24 11.61 -9.14 -0.43
CA VAL A 24 12.08 -9.20 0.94
C VAL A 24 11.33 -8.16 1.76
N GLU A 25 10.74 -8.60 2.85
CA GLU A 25 10.13 -7.74 3.86
C GLU A 25 10.98 -7.74 5.12
N ILE A 26 11.41 -6.57 5.58
CA ILE A 26 12.12 -6.44 6.85
C ILE A 26 11.12 -6.47 8.00
N THR A 27 11.31 -7.38 8.94
CA THR A 27 10.35 -7.64 10.04
C THR A 27 10.85 -7.18 11.41
N SER A 28 12.08 -6.64 11.51
CA SER A 28 12.57 -6.00 12.73
C SER A 28 13.66 -4.96 12.44
N GLY A 29 13.93 -4.11 13.44
CA GLY A 29 14.94 -3.07 13.37
C GLY A 29 14.44 -1.78 12.72
N PRO A 30 15.36 -0.84 12.37
CA PRO A 30 15.01 0.50 11.90
C PRO A 30 14.18 0.51 10.61
N LEU A 31 14.38 -0.50 9.77
CA LEU A 31 13.70 -0.70 8.49
C LEU A 31 12.49 -1.65 8.58
N GLU A 32 11.97 -1.94 9.76
CA GLU A 32 10.74 -2.74 9.89
C GLU A 32 9.62 -2.19 8.98
N GLY A 33 9.05 -3.07 8.16
CA GLY A 33 7.96 -2.80 7.23
C GLY A 33 8.38 -2.34 5.84
N TYR A 34 9.67 -2.09 5.61
CA TYR A 34 10.21 -1.83 4.27
C TYR A 34 10.23 -3.11 3.43
N LEU A 35 10.02 -2.93 2.13
CA LEU A 35 9.87 -3.97 1.12
C LEU A 35 10.90 -3.75 0.02
N PHE A 36 11.56 -4.81 -0.43
CA PHE A 36 12.55 -4.73 -1.50
C PHE A 36 12.35 -5.88 -2.48
N ASP A 37 12.17 -5.56 -3.76
CA ASP A 37 11.97 -6.58 -4.78
C ASP A 37 13.19 -7.48 -4.91
N VAL A 38 12.93 -8.78 -5.03
CA VAL A 38 13.98 -9.76 -5.29
C VAL A 38 14.33 -9.70 -6.77
N VAL A 39 15.58 -9.38 -7.07
CA VAL A 39 16.13 -9.35 -8.43
C VAL A 39 16.68 -10.72 -8.80
N SER A 40 17.36 -11.37 -7.86
CA SER A 40 17.90 -12.72 -8.05
C SER A 40 18.18 -13.40 -6.72
N ASN A 41 18.37 -14.72 -6.75
CA ASN A 41 18.84 -15.48 -5.61
C ASN A 41 19.79 -16.60 -6.04
N THR A 42 20.78 -16.88 -5.19
CA THR A 42 21.56 -18.12 -5.20
C THR A 42 20.99 -19.09 -4.16
N GLY A 43 21.70 -20.19 -3.89
CA GLY A 43 21.29 -21.13 -2.85
C GLY A 43 21.37 -20.60 -1.43
N THR A 44 22.10 -19.51 -1.20
CA THR A 44 22.33 -18.96 0.15
C THR A 44 22.17 -17.45 0.25
N SER A 45 21.91 -16.76 -0.87
CA SER A 45 21.81 -15.30 -0.90
C SER A 45 20.68 -14.81 -1.79
N VAL A 46 20.11 -13.67 -1.41
CA VAL A 46 19.13 -12.90 -2.19
C VAL A 46 19.76 -11.56 -2.52
N THR A 47 19.61 -11.15 -3.77
CA THR A 47 19.88 -9.79 -4.25
C THR A 47 18.56 -9.07 -4.40
N VAL A 48 18.46 -7.90 -3.79
CA VAL A 48 17.27 -7.04 -3.86
C VAL A 48 17.55 -5.81 -4.73
N GLY A 49 16.50 -5.14 -5.21
CA GLY A 49 16.57 -3.93 -6.04
C GLY A 49 17.14 -2.70 -5.34
N ASP A 50 17.12 -1.56 -6.05
CA ASP A 50 17.94 -0.34 -5.87
C ASP A 50 17.80 0.47 -4.56
N ALA A 51 17.26 -0.09 -3.48
CA ALA A 51 17.20 0.59 -2.20
C ALA A 51 18.31 0.11 -1.26
N SER A 52 18.98 1.08 -0.63
CA SER A 52 20.04 0.81 0.34
C SER A 52 19.49 0.17 1.61
N ILE A 53 19.96 -1.04 1.91
CA ILE A 53 19.68 -1.74 3.19
C ILE A 53 20.72 -1.42 4.27
N ALA A 54 21.61 -0.43 4.05
CA ALA A 54 22.72 -0.13 4.95
C ALA A 54 22.29 0.26 6.37
N SER A 55 21.08 0.80 6.53
CA SER A 55 20.49 1.18 7.82
C SER A 55 19.63 0.09 8.46
N ALA A 56 19.62 -1.15 7.92
CA ALA A 56 18.85 -2.27 8.47
C ALA A 56 19.36 -2.73 9.85
N GLY A 57 20.56 -2.31 10.26
CA GLY A 57 21.22 -2.75 11.49
C GLY A 57 22.03 -4.04 11.29
N SER A 58 22.62 -4.55 12.37
CA SER A 58 23.55 -5.70 12.29
C SER A 58 22.87 -7.05 12.13
N SER A 59 21.61 -7.19 12.57
CA SER A 59 20.88 -8.46 12.58
C SER A 59 19.36 -8.28 12.36
N PRO A 60 18.91 -7.65 11.26
CA PRO A 60 17.47 -7.57 10.97
C PRO A 60 16.90 -8.97 10.69
N SER A 61 15.68 -9.21 11.14
CA SER A 61 14.86 -10.34 10.66
C SER A 61 14.10 -9.93 9.41
N PHE A 62 13.81 -10.89 8.55
CA PHE A 62 13.10 -10.66 7.29
C PHE A 62 12.28 -11.89 6.89
N LEU A 63 11.36 -11.67 5.96
CA LEU A 63 10.60 -12.71 5.27
C LEU A 63 10.74 -12.51 3.76
N ILE A 64 10.69 -13.60 3.01
CA ILE A 64 10.54 -13.55 1.55
C ILE A 64 9.10 -13.93 1.24
N ARG A 65 8.40 -13.08 0.49
CA ARG A 65 6.98 -13.28 0.16
C ARG A 65 6.78 -13.12 -1.34
N ALA A 66 5.83 -13.88 -1.87
CA ALA A 66 5.38 -13.68 -3.24
C ALA A 66 4.62 -12.36 -3.34
N HIS A 67 4.76 -11.69 -4.48
CA HIS A 67 3.94 -10.54 -4.83
C HIS A 67 2.52 -10.96 -5.18
N THR A 68 1.56 -10.09 -4.89
CA THR A 68 0.21 -10.19 -5.44
C THR A 68 0.19 -9.48 -6.77
N LYS A 69 -0.30 -10.15 -7.81
CA LYS A 69 -0.52 -9.52 -9.12
C LYS A 69 -1.93 -8.94 -9.23
N LEU A 70 -2.16 -8.05 -10.17
CA LEU A 70 -3.49 -7.52 -10.48
C LEU A 70 -4.44 -8.65 -10.88
N SER A 71 -3.97 -9.55 -11.75
CA SER A 71 -4.69 -10.77 -12.14
C SER A 71 -5.10 -11.63 -10.95
N ASP A 72 -4.26 -11.73 -9.91
CA ASP A 72 -4.56 -12.47 -8.68
C ASP A 72 -5.53 -11.71 -7.75
N ALA A 73 -5.33 -10.40 -7.59
CA ALA A 73 -6.12 -9.56 -6.68
C ALA A 73 -7.60 -9.48 -7.10
N LEU A 74 -7.85 -9.43 -8.41
CA LEU A 74 -9.20 -9.29 -8.97
C LEU A 74 -9.69 -10.55 -9.67
N ARG A 75 -9.04 -11.71 -9.47
CA ARG A 75 -9.42 -12.98 -10.09
C ARG A 75 -10.89 -13.37 -9.85
N ASN A 76 -11.41 -13.04 -8.67
CA ASN A 76 -12.77 -13.38 -8.24
C ASN A 76 -13.74 -12.20 -8.39
N ALA A 77 -13.34 -11.12 -9.06
CA ALA A 77 -14.22 -10.00 -9.31
C ALA A 77 -15.34 -10.41 -10.28
N THR A 78 -16.57 -10.04 -9.97
CA THR A 78 -17.76 -10.30 -10.78
C THR A 78 -18.21 -9.04 -11.51
N ASN A 79 -18.98 -9.21 -12.58
CA ASN A 79 -19.58 -8.13 -13.37
C ASN A 79 -18.56 -7.11 -13.93
N LEU A 80 -17.31 -7.55 -14.15
CA LEU A 80 -16.34 -6.75 -14.88
C LEU A 80 -16.56 -6.86 -16.39
N ASN A 81 -16.66 -5.73 -17.08
CA ASN A 81 -16.95 -5.63 -18.52
C ASN A 81 -15.67 -5.31 -19.31
N ASP A 82 -15.40 -6.12 -20.34
CA ASP A 82 -14.24 -5.95 -21.19
C ASP A 82 -14.21 -4.56 -21.86
N TYR A 83 -13.06 -3.91 -21.81
CA TYR A 83 -12.77 -2.56 -22.33
C TYR A 83 -13.61 -1.41 -21.77
N ALA A 84 -14.58 -1.68 -20.90
CA ALA A 84 -15.37 -0.67 -20.19
C ALA A 84 -14.84 -0.43 -18.77
N ASP A 85 -14.30 -1.47 -18.15
CA ASP A 85 -13.77 -1.41 -16.79
C ASP A 85 -12.26 -1.28 -16.79
N GLN A 86 -11.75 -0.53 -15.82
CA GLN A 86 -10.36 -0.10 -15.78
C GLN A 86 -9.79 -0.19 -14.37
N VAL A 87 -8.54 -0.62 -14.27
CA VAL A 87 -7.73 -0.48 -13.06
C VAL A 87 -6.64 0.54 -13.33
N THR A 88 -6.48 1.49 -12.42
CA THR A 88 -5.40 2.47 -12.45
C THR A 88 -4.53 2.31 -11.21
N VAL A 89 -3.24 2.07 -11.43
CA VAL A 89 -2.22 1.89 -10.40
C VAL A 89 -1.36 3.14 -10.33
N TYR A 90 -1.20 3.69 -9.12
CA TYR A 90 -0.39 4.87 -8.85
C TYR A 90 0.91 4.45 -8.20
N ASN A 91 2.03 4.63 -8.89
CA ASN A 91 3.35 4.20 -8.43
C ASN A 91 3.96 5.22 -7.47
N ALA A 92 4.89 4.75 -6.64
CA ALA A 92 5.57 5.58 -5.66
C ALA A 92 6.43 6.70 -6.27
N ASP A 93 6.79 6.59 -7.55
CA ASP A 93 7.51 7.62 -8.31
C ASP A 93 6.56 8.67 -8.94
N GLY A 94 5.25 8.56 -8.69
CA GLY A 94 4.22 9.42 -9.25
C GLY A 94 3.77 9.03 -10.66
N SER A 95 4.37 8.00 -11.27
CA SER A 95 3.87 7.46 -12.54
C SER A 95 2.53 6.74 -12.34
N VAL A 96 1.73 6.71 -13.41
CA VAL A 96 0.42 6.07 -13.42
C VAL A 96 0.38 5.08 -14.56
N VAL A 97 -0.09 3.86 -14.27
CA VAL A 97 -0.32 2.83 -15.28
C VAL A 97 -1.76 2.38 -15.19
N SER A 98 -2.41 2.25 -16.34
CA SER A 98 -3.81 1.85 -16.41
C SER A 98 -3.99 0.59 -17.26
N PHE A 99 -4.92 -0.25 -16.82
CA PHE A 99 -5.23 -1.54 -17.41
C PHE A 99 -6.71 -1.59 -17.74
N LEU A 100 -7.06 -2.02 -18.95
CA LEU A 100 -8.43 -2.32 -19.32
C LEU A 100 -8.72 -3.78 -19.06
N ARG A 101 -9.93 -4.07 -18.59
CA ARG A 101 -10.42 -5.44 -18.45
C ARG A 101 -10.46 -6.11 -19.83
N ASP A 102 -9.94 -7.32 -19.93
CA ASP A 102 -10.11 -8.18 -21.12
C ASP A 102 -10.15 -9.66 -20.70
N SER A 103 -11.33 -10.25 -20.71
CA SER A 103 -11.58 -11.65 -20.32
C SER A 103 -10.99 -12.70 -21.25
N SER A 104 -10.53 -12.30 -22.44
CA SER A 104 -9.90 -13.21 -23.40
C SER A 104 -8.41 -13.47 -23.14
N THR A 105 -7.76 -12.63 -22.33
CA THR A 105 -6.35 -12.77 -21.95
C THR A 105 -6.16 -13.67 -20.73
N ALA A 106 -4.96 -14.23 -20.55
CA ALA A 106 -4.67 -15.09 -19.40
C ALA A 106 -4.57 -14.27 -18.09
N THR A 107 -4.10 -13.03 -18.14
CA THR A 107 -4.09 -12.12 -16.99
C THR A 107 -5.48 -11.55 -16.68
N GLY A 108 -6.36 -11.48 -17.67
CA GLY A 108 -7.63 -10.77 -17.59
C GLY A 108 -7.51 -9.25 -17.85
N TRP A 109 -6.32 -8.77 -18.22
CA TRP A 109 -6.00 -7.34 -18.31
C TRP A 109 -5.08 -7.03 -19.50
N VAL A 110 -5.31 -5.89 -20.13
CA VAL A 110 -4.44 -5.33 -21.16
C VAL A 110 -3.97 -3.94 -20.75
N ASP A 111 -2.78 -3.54 -21.16
CA ASP A 111 -2.31 -2.16 -21.01
C ASP A 111 -3.23 -1.20 -21.79
N ALA A 112 -3.72 -0.14 -21.13
CA ALA A 112 -4.73 0.74 -21.69
C ALA A 112 -4.24 1.59 -22.88
N THR A 113 -2.92 1.63 -23.13
CA THR A 113 -2.33 2.40 -24.23
C THR A 113 -2.04 1.51 -25.44
N SER A 114 -1.39 0.37 -25.20
CA SER A 114 -0.91 -0.55 -26.23
C SER A 114 -1.88 -1.69 -26.55
N PHE A 115 -2.89 -1.93 -25.70
CA PHE A 115 -3.84 -3.04 -25.78
C PHE A 115 -3.16 -4.42 -25.80
N SER A 116 -1.90 -4.50 -25.36
CA SER A 116 -1.19 -5.75 -25.20
C SER A 116 -1.51 -6.35 -23.83
N GLU A 117 -1.62 -7.69 -23.77
CA GLU A 117 -1.78 -8.41 -22.51
C GLU A 117 -0.71 -7.96 -21.51
N SER A 118 -1.16 -7.56 -20.33
CA SER A 118 -0.29 -6.98 -19.31
C SER A 118 -0.82 -7.33 -17.92
N ASP A 119 0.04 -7.17 -16.93
CA ASP A 119 -0.26 -7.39 -15.52
C ASP A 119 0.57 -6.41 -14.68
N ALA A 120 0.21 -6.24 -13.41
CA ALA A 120 0.94 -5.38 -12.50
C ALA A 120 1.17 -6.08 -11.17
N VAL A 121 2.29 -5.74 -10.53
CA VAL A 121 2.48 -6.03 -9.11
C VAL A 121 1.67 -5.02 -8.30
N ILE A 122 0.86 -5.51 -7.36
CA ILE A 122 0.17 -4.68 -6.37
C ILE A 122 0.94 -4.78 -5.05
N TYR A 123 1.72 -3.73 -4.75
CA TYR A 123 2.54 -3.71 -3.54
C TYR A 123 1.69 -3.57 -2.28
N PRO A 124 2.08 -4.17 -1.14
CA PRO A 124 1.36 -4.03 0.14
C PRO A 124 1.18 -2.58 0.64
N SER A 125 2.02 -1.66 0.19
CA SER A 125 2.00 -0.23 0.53
C SER A 125 1.36 0.65 -0.56
N GLN A 126 0.72 0.05 -1.55
CA GLN A 126 0.17 0.73 -2.73
C GLN A 126 -1.34 0.49 -2.86
N GLY A 127 -2.06 1.53 -3.26
CA GLY A 127 -3.46 1.45 -3.66
C GLY A 127 -3.63 1.42 -5.18
N TYR A 128 -4.81 1.01 -5.62
CA TYR A 128 -5.27 1.14 -7.00
C TYR A 128 -6.72 1.62 -7.02
N VAL A 129 -7.13 2.22 -8.14
CA VAL A 129 -8.52 2.61 -8.39
C VAL A 129 -9.10 1.63 -9.41
N LEU A 130 -10.17 0.95 -9.03
CA LEU A 130 -11.00 0.17 -9.94
C LEU A 130 -12.22 1.00 -10.33
N THR A 131 -12.38 1.27 -11.62
CA THR A 131 -13.56 1.91 -12.20
C THR A 131 -14.39 0.85 -12.91
N THR A 132 -15.65 0.72 -12.51
CA THR A 132 -16.57 -0.26 -13.09
C THR A 132 -17.78 0.43 -13.71
N SER A 133 -18.26 -0.12 -14.83
CA SER A 133 -19.49 0.30 -15.51
C SER A 133 -20.74 -0.37 -14.95
N SER A 134 -20.57 -1.32 -14.02
CA SER A 134 -21.67 -2.04 -13.38
C SER A 134 -21.33 -2.41 -11.93
N PRO A 135 -22.32 -2.54 -11.04
CA PRO A 135 -22.10 -3.07 -9.70
C PRO A 135 -21.62 -4.51 -9.76
N GLY A 136 -20.64 -4.84 -8.93
CA GLY A 136 -20.07 -6.18 -8.82
C GLY A 136 -19.43 -6.37 -7.45
N ASP A 137 -19.04 -7.60 -7.20
CA ASP A 137 -18.35 -8.00 -5.97
C ASP A 137 -16.93 -8.41 -6.31
N TYR A 138 -15.99 -8.14 -5.41
CA TYR A 138 -14.68 -8.80 -5.43
C TYR A 138 -14.33 -9.21 -4.01
N THR A 139 -13.60 -10.32 -3.88
CA THR A 139 -13.16 -10.81 -2.58
C THR A 139 -11.69 -11.16 -2.66
N VAL A 140 -10.90 -10.48 -1.86
CA VAL A 140 -9.48 -10.78 -1.67
C VAL A 140 -9.36 -11.68 -0.45
N THR A 141 -8.76 -12.86 -0.62
CA THR A 141 -8.45 -13.79 0.47
C THR A 141 -6.94 -13.91 0.61
N GLY A 142 -6.47 -14.13 1.84
CA GLY A 142 -5.05 -14.25 2.12
C GLY A 142 -4.74 -14.26 3.61
N THR A 143 -3.46 -14.31 3.93
CA THR A 143 -2.98 -14.21 5.32
C THR A 143 -2.73 -12.74 5.64
N LEU A 144 -3.31 -12.27 6.76
CA LEU A 144 -3.02 -10.93 7.26
C LEU A 144 -1.57 -10.80 7.69
N LYS A 145 -0.97 -9.69 7.32
CA LYS A 145 0.39 -9.34 7.73
C LYS A 145 0.42 -9.07 9.24
N SER A 146 1.47 -9.54 9.92
CA SER A 146 1.68 -9.38 11.37
C SER A 146 2.73 -8.34 11.73
N THR A 147 3.23 -7.62 10.74
CA THR A 147 4.34 -6.64 10.80
C THR A 147 3.90 -5.32 10.18
N LYS A 148 4.59 -4.24 10.52
CA LYS A 148 4.24 -2.90 10.01
C LYS A 148 4.33 -2.81 8.49
N THR A 149 3.57 -1.90 7.91
CA THR A 149 3.69 -1.51 6.49
C THR A 149 4.12 -0.05 6.43
N VAL A 150 5.12 0.23 5.60
CA VAL A 150 5.59 1.60 5.34
C VAL A 150 4.86 2.13 4.12
N VAL A 151 3.94 3.07 4.34
CA VAL A 151 3.16 3.72 3.28
C VAL A 151 3.83 5.04 2.92
N PRO A 152 4.29 5.23 1.67
CA PRO A 152 4.87 6.51 1.25
C PRO A 152 3.80 7.60 1.20
N LEU A 153 4.16 8.80 1.65
CA LEU A 153 3.36 10.01 1.55
C LEU A 153 4.17 11.03 0.75
N MET A 154 3.68 11.43 -0.40
CA MET A 154 4.39 12.27 -1.37
C MET A 154 3.94 13.72 -1.25
N ALA A 155 4.90 14.64 -1.15
CA ALA A 155 4.61 16.06 -1.19
C ALA A 155 4.21 16.51 -2.61
N GLY A 156 3.32 17.50 -2.69
CA GLY A 156 2.81 18.02 -3.96
C GLY A 156 1.82 17.10 -4.69
N LEU A 157 1.48 15.95 -4.12
CA LEU A 157 0.50 15.00 -4.61
C LEU A 157 -0.61 14.77 -3.58
N VAL A 158 -1.75 14.24 -4.03
CA VAL A 158 -2.84 13.81 -3.15
C VAL A 158 -2.56 12.37 -2.69
N ASN A 159 -2.35 12.17 -1.40
CA ASN A 159 -2.15 10.83 -0.84
C ASN A 159 -3.49 10.29 -0.35
N ILE A 160 -4.02 9.28 -1.04
CA ILE A 160 -5.20 8.54 -0.60
C ILE A 160 -4.69 7.26 0.06
N VAL A 161 -4.81 7.17 1.38
CA VAL A 161 -4.29 6.05 2.19
C VAL A 161 -5.40 5.49 3.07
N ALA A 162 -5.25 4.26 3.52
CA ALA A 162 -6.23 3.61 4.40
C ALA A 162 -5.53 2.74 5.44
N LEU A 163 -6.25 2.41 6.51
CA LEU A 163 -5.82 1.39 7.48
C LEU A 163 -5.71 -0.01 6.85
N ALA A 164 -6.46 -0.25 5.76
CA ALA A 164 -6.49 -1.49 5.01
C ALA A 164 -6.66 -2.71 5.92
N ASN A 165 -7.65 -2.64 6.82
CA ASN A 165 -7.96 -3.68 7.78
C ASN A 165 -9.24 -4.43 7.37
N PRO A 166 -9.13 -5.65 6.82
CA PRO A 166 -10.28 -6.44 6.38
C PRO A 166 -11.27 -6.76 7.50
N GLY A 167 -10.85 -6.70 8.78
CA GLY A 167 -11.74 -6.86 9.93
C GLY A 167 -12.69 -5.68 10.14
N GLY A 168 -12.52 -4.57 9.41
CA GLY A 168 -13.42 -3.43 9.40
C GLY A 168 -13.40 -2.57 10.67
N ALA A 169 -12.53 -2.87 11.64
CA ALA A 169 -12.44 -2.12 12.88
C ALA A 169 -11.97 -0.68 12.61
N SER A 170 -12.69 0.30 13.17
CA SER A 170 -12.28 1.70 13.13
C SER A 170 -11.31 2.02 14.27
N LYS A 171 -10.44 3.01 14.06
CA LYS A 171 -9.47 3.48 15.05
C LYS A 171 -9.45 5.00 15.15
N ASP A 172 -9.26 5.48 16.36
CA ASP A 172 -9.10 6.91 16.60
C ASP A 172 -7.88 7.43 15.83
N ILE A 173 -8.05 8.53 15.10
CA ILE A 173 -7.01 9.16 14.27
C ILE A 173 -5.74 9.49 15.08
N GLN A 174 -5.87 9.75 16.38
CA GLN A 174 -4.75 10.00 17.28
C GLN A 174 -3.88 8.75 17.49
N ASN A 175 -4.44 7.55 17.29
CA ASN A 175 -3.85 6.27 17.67
C ASN A 175 -3.42 5.38 16.49
N ILE A 176 -3.43 5.90 15.27
CA ILE A 176 -3.02 5.14 14.06
C ILE A 176 -1.58 5.41 13.62
N ASN A 177 -0.80 6.15 14.43
CA ASN A 177 0.61 6.49 14.15
C ASN A 177 0.83 7.30 12.86
N LEU A 178 -0.23 7.93 12.32
CA LEU A 178 -0.15 8.72 11.09
C LEU A 178 0.68 9.99 11.29
N GLY A 179 0.50 10.68 12.42
CA GLY A 179 1.21 11.92 12.74
C GLY A 179 2.72 11.80 12.95
N ALA A 180 3.26 10.60 13.16
CA ALA A 180 4.63 10.42 13.67
C ALA A 180 5.75 11.04 12.82
N ASN A 181 5.53 11.18 11.51
CA ASN A 181 6.49 11.82 10.60
C ASN A 181 5.88 13.01 9.84
N LEU A 182 4.76 13.55 10.33
CA LEU A 182 4.14 14.74 9.78
C LEU A 182 4.77 16.00 10.37
N ALA A 183 4.79 17.08 9.59
CA ALA A 183 5.28 18.37 10.02
C ALA A 183 4.20 19.16 10.79
N ASP A 184 4.57 19.63 11.98
CA ASP A 184 3.73 20.42 12.87
C ASP A 184 3.18 21.67 12.15
N TYR A 185 1.87 21.85 12.24
CA TYR A 185 1.08 22.96 11.68
C TYR A 185 1.23 23.16 10.17
N ALA A 186 1.74 22.16 9.44
CA ALA A 186 1.89 22.20 7.98
C ALA A 186 1.11 21.08 7.30
N ASP A 187 1.11 19.89 7.89
CA ASP A 187 0.52 18.70 7.28
C ASP A 187 -0.92 18.49 7.75
N GLN A 188 -1.77 18.01 6.84
CA GLN A 188 -3.21 17.94 7.04
C GLN A 188 -3.77 16.57 6.67
N VAL A 189 -4.86 16.20 7.34
CA VAL A 189 -5.62 14.99 7.07
C VAL A 189 -7.08 15.34 6.89
N ALA A 190 -7.73 14.77 5.87
CA ALA A 190 -9.15 14.89 5.67
C ALA A 190 -9.81 13.50 5.65
N THR A 191 -10.94 13.38 6.33
CA THR A 191 -11.84 12.22 6.22
C THR A 191 -13.09 12.63 5.47
N TYR A 192 -13.77 11.66 4.85
CA TYR A 192 -14.90 11.91 3.96
C TYR A 192 -16.12 11.07 4.35
N VAL A 193 -17.29 11.53 3.96
CA VAL A 193 -18.52 10.75 4.09
C VAL A 193 -18.54 9.61 3.07
N ASN A 194 -18.99 8.43 3.51
CA ASN A 194 -19.04 7.21 2.71
C ASN A 194 -20.40 6.95 2.06
N ASP A 195 -21.11 8.02 1.67
CA ASP A 195 -22.42 7.97 0.99
C ASP A 195 -22.31 8.21 -0.53
N GLY A 196 -21.08 8.30 -1.05
CA GLY A 196 -20.80 8.58 -2.46
C GLY A 196 -20.75 10.06 -2.82
N SER A 197 -21.06 10.98 -1.89
CA SER A 197 -20.97 12.43 -2.15
C SER A 197 -19.55 12.99 -2.07
N LEU A 198 -18.63 12.26 -1.42
CA LEU A 198 -17.26 12.72 -1.11
C LEU A 198 -17.23 14.07 -0.38
N GLY A 199 -18.24 14.36 0.45
CA GLY A 199 -18.20 15.50 1.35
C GLY A 199 -17.14 15.32 2.44
N THR A 200 -16.39 16.38 2.76
CA THR A 200 -15.42 16.35 3.86
C THR A 200 -16.15 16.21 5.19
N SER A 201 -15.83 15.15 5.94
CA SER A 201 -16.37 14.87 7.27
C SER A 201 -15.54 15.60 8.34
N ASN A 202 -14.21 15.53 8.24
CA ASN A 202 -13.30 16.23 9.13
C ASN A 202 -12.12 16.80 8.33
N ALA A 203 -11.66 18.00 8.71
CA ALA A 203 -10.42 18.59 8.25
C ALA A 203 -9.51 18.80 9.45
N LEU A 204 -8.38 18.11 9.46
CA LEU A 204 -7.49 17.99 10.61
C LEU A 204 -6.11 18.56 10.27
N LEU A 205 -5.56 19.33 11.20
CA LEU A 205 -4.18 19.81 11.14
C LEU A 205 -3.33 19.01 12.12
N TYR A 206 -2.15 18.54 11.72
CA TYR A 206 -1.24 17.94 12.69
C TYR A 206 -0.59 19.04 13.55
N GLY A 207 -0.84 19.03 14.86
CA GLY A 207 -0.30 19.98 15.84
C GLY A 207 1.00 19.55 16.51
N GLY A 208 1.61 18.46 16.04
CA GLY A 208 2.84 17.90 16.63
C GLY A 208 2.58 16.81 17.67
N ALA A 209 3.66 16.22 18.18
CA ALA A 209 3.59 15.02 19.02
C ALA A 209 2.86 15.20 20.36
N ALA A 210 2.81 16.43 20.88
CA ALA A 210 2.10 16.74 22.13
C ALA A 210 0.58 16.84 21.95
N ASP A 211 0.14 17.42 20.83
CA ASP A 211 -1.26 17.76 20.59
C ASP A 211 -1.97 16.76 19.66
N GLY A 212 -1.21 16.06 18.81
CA GLY A 212 -1.74 15.15 17.80
C GLY A 212 -2.49 15.90 16.69
N PHE A 213 -3.61 15.35 16.23
CA PHE A 213 -4.48 16.01 15.27
C PHE A 213 -5.40 17.03 15.95
N LEU A 214 -5.44 18.22 15.37
CA LEU A 214 -6.28 19.35 15.76
C LEU A 214 -7.42 19.51 14.76
N ASP A 215 -8.58 19.93 15.23
CA ASP A 215 -9.64 20.42 14.34
C ASP A 215 -9.17 21.73 13.69
N ALA A 216 -9.23 21.81 12.36
CA ALA A 216 -8.67 22.94 11.61
C ALA A 216 -9.40 24.28 11.84
N THR A 217 -10.57 24.26 12.46
CA THR A 217 -11.34 25.49 12.76
C THR A 217 -11.07 25.99 14.17
N SER A 218 -11.09 25.08 15.16
CA SER A 218 -10.97 25.38 16.58
C SER A 218 -9.53 25.29 17.10
N PHE A 219 -8.61 24.70 16.34
CA PHE A 219 -7.21 24.47 16.73
C PHE A 219 -7.08 23.72 18.08
N SER A 220 -8.04 22.84 18.36
CA SER A 220 -8.07 22.03 19.58
C SER A 220 -7.92 20.55 19.22
N PRO A 221 -7.25 19.73 20.05
CA PRO A 221 -7.11 18.30 19.80
C PRO A 221 -8.46 17.62 19.57
N VAL A 222 -8.56 16.88 18.47
CA VAL A 222 -9.80 16.16 18.17
C VAL A 222 -9.96 14.93 19.06
N THR A 223 -11.22 14.63 19.38
CA THR A 223 -11.60 13.41 20.11
C THR A 223 -12.73 12.72 19.34
N GLY A 224 -12.72 11.39 19.31
CA GLY A 224 -13.79 10.60 18.69
C GLY A 224 -13.81 10.62 17.15
N VAL A 225 -12.78 11.18 16.51
CA VAL A 225 -12.60 11.08 15.06
C VAL A 225 -11.96 9.74 14.74
N ASN A 226 -12.74 8.85 14.13
CA ASN A 226 -12.28 7.52 13.79
C ASN A 226 -12.04 7.39 12.27
N VAL A 227 -11.03 6.61 11.92
CA VAL A 227 -10.79 6.11 10.56
C VAL A 227 -11.26 4.68 10.50
N GLY A 228 -12.20 4.35 9.61
CA GLY A 228 -12.62 2.98 9.39
C GLY A 228 -11.52 2.13 8.75
N GLY A 229 -11.50 0.83 9.09
CA GLY A 229 -10.52 -0.12 8.55
C GLY A 229 -10.46 -0.17 7.02
N ASN A 230 -11.61 0.06 6.37
CA ASN A 230 -11.79 0.03 4.92
C ASN A 230 -12.06 1.42 4.33
N GLU A 231 -11.87 2.50 5.11
CA GLU A 231 -12.18 3.85 4.69
C GLU A 231 -10.89 4.60 4.32
N PRO A 232 -10.85 5.28 3.16
CA PRO A 232 -9.70 6.08 2.80
C PRO A 232 -9.68 7.39 3.58
N VAL A 233 -8.48 7.89 3.84
CA VAL A 233 -8.20 9.25 4.30
C VAL A 233 -7.28 9.93 3.29
N ILE A 234 -7.47 11.24 3.13
CA ILE A 234 -6.57 12.05 2.31
C ILE A 234 -5.55 12.71 3.23
N VAL A 235 -4.28 12.55 2.89
CA VAL A 235 -3.16 13.14 3.64
C VAL A 235 -2.38 14.07 2.72
N SER A 236 -2.23 15.31 3.17
CA SER A 236 -1.41 16.32 2.49
C SER A 236 -0.17 16.57 3.33
N VAL A 237 1.00 16.33 2.74
CA VAL A 237 2.29 16.50 3.39
C VAL A 237 3.11 17.59 2.71
N SER A 238 3.75 18.43 3.52
CA SER A 238 4.62 19.53 3.09
C SER A 238 5.98 19.05 2.58
N SER A 239 6.41 17.86 3.00
CA SER A 239 7.60 17.17 2.50
C SER A 239 7.33 15.67 2.41
N SER A 240 7.92 14.99 1.41
CA SER A 240 7.72 13.55 1.25
C SER A 240 8.21 12.81 2.49
N THR A 241 7.37 11.93 3.01
CA THR A 241 7.56 11.23 4.27
C THR A 241 6.92 9.84 4.19
N VAL A 242 6.83 9.12 5.31
CA VAL A 242 6.19 7.81 5.36
C VAL A 242 5.26 7.69 6.56
N TRP A 243 4.18 6.95 6.39
CA TRP A 243 3.36 6.45 7.48
C TRP A 243 3.73 5.01 7.81
N LYS A 244 4.20 4.77 9.04
CA LYS A 244 4.46 3.42 9.55
C LYS A 244 3.18 2.86 10.16
N LEU A 245 2.37 2.21 9.32
CA LEU A 245 1.10 1.61 9.69
C LEU A 245 1.31 0.30 10.45
N ASN A 246 0.61 0.14 11.56
CA ASN A 246 0.60 -1.10 12.33
C ASN A 246 -0.12 -2.23 11.57
N PRO A 247 0.25 -3.50 11.79
CA PRO A 247 -0.38 -4.63 11.11
C PRO A 247 -1.87 -4.72 11.45
N PRO A 248 -2.74 -5.18 10.52
CA PRO A 248 -4.19 -5.23 10.72
C PRO A 248 -4.66 -5.93 12.01
N LEU A 249 -3.93 -6.95 12.47
CA LEU A 249 -4.25 -7.69 13.70
C LEU A 249 -3.90 -6.95 15.00
N SER A 250 -3.03 -5.94 14.93
CA SER A 250 -2.65 -5.11 16.07
C SER A 250 -3.14 -3.66 15.92
N GLN A 251 -3.94 -3.39 14.89
CA GLN A 251 -4.59 -2.09 14.74
C GLN A 251 -5.64 -1.95 15.83
#